data_AF-A0AA39JHQ6-F1
#
_entry.id   AF-A0AA39JHQ6-F1
#
_cell.length_a   1.000
_cell.length_b   1.000
_cell.length_c   1.000
_cell.angle_alpha   90.00
_cell.angle_beta   90.00
_cell.angle_gamma   90.00
#
_symmetry.space_group_name_H-M   'P 1'
#
loop_
_entity.id
_entity.type
_entity.pdbx_description
1 polymer ?
#
loop_
_entity_poly.entity_id
_entity_poly.type
_entity_poly.pdbx_seq_one_letter_code
_entity_poly.pdbx_strand_id
1 'polypeptide(L)' 'PPSVISYLREYWLDYKPYWSAIYHQDRTILEECDTNMLVEVWHHLLKGHFGEGKRNRHLDHLIYLLVVVSMHYFIH' A
#
# COMPACT_ATOMS: atom_id res chain seq x y z
N PRO A 1 23.66 4.90 0.29
CA PRO A 1 24.19 5.92 1.22
C PRO A 1 24.28 5.37 2.66
N PRO A 2 25.27 5.81 3.47
CA PRO A 2 25.42 5.37 4.85
C PRO A 2 24.14 5.55 5.69
N SER A 3 23.34 6.58 5.40
CA SER A 3 22.06 6.85 6.05
C SER A 3 21.01 5.75 5.84
N VAL A 4 20.98 5.11 4.67
CA VAL A 4 20.03 4.04 4.38
C VAL A 4 20.38 2.77 5.16
N ILE A 5 21.66 2.45 5.29
CA ILE A 5 22.10 1.25 6.04
C ILE A 5 21.81 1.42 7.53
N SER A 6 22.05 2.61 8.10
CA SER A 6 21.69 2.90 9.50
C SER A 6 20.19 2.81 9.74
N TYR A 7 19.37 3.38 8.85
CA TYR A 7 17.91 3.27 8.91
C TYR A 7 17.44 1.81 8.84
N LEU A 8 17.99 1.01 7.91
CA LEU A 8 17.62 -0.40 7.82
C LEU A 8 18.06 -1.18 9.05
N ARG A 9 19.21 -0.85 9.65
CA ARG A 9 19.67 -1.51 10.88
C ARG A 9 18.78 -1.23 12.08
N GLU A 10 18.40 0.02 12.28
CA GLU A 10 17.63 0.46 13.43
C GLU A 10 16.16 -0.01 13.38
N TYR A 11 15.57 -0.07 12.18
CA TYR A 11 14.14 -0.32 12.04
C TYR A 11 13.78 -1.69 11.43
N TRP A 12 14.65 -2.27 10.60
CA TRP A 12 14.30 -3.41 9.73
C TRP A 12 15.14 -4.67 9.90
N LEU A 13 16.38 -4.58 10.39
CA LEU A 13 17.31 -5.73 10.50
C LEU A 13 17.37 -6.38 11.88
N ASP A 14 16.72 -5.78 12.89
CA ASP A 14 16.42 -6.53 14.11
C ASP A 14 15.53 -7.71 13.73
N TYR A 15 15.88 -8.91 14.21
CA TYR A 15 15.15 -10.13 13.90
C TYR A 15 13.69 -9.97 14.34
N LYS A 16 12.83 -9.68 13.38
CA LYS A 16 11.39 -9.59 13.54
C LYS A 16 10.76 -10.51 12.51
N PRO A 17 9.74 -11.30 12.87
CA PRO A 17 9.04 -12.17 11.94
C PRO A 17 8.18 -11.31 11.01
N TYR A 18 8.81 -10.67 10.03
CA TYR A 18 8.12 -9.93 8.99
C TYR A 18 8.22 -10.68 7.66
N TRP A 19 7.06 -10.74 6.98
CA TRP A 19 6.90 -10.96 5.54
C TRP A 19 7.28 -12.32 4.97
N SER A 20 7.86 -13.23 5.75
CA SER A 20 8.02 -14.60 5.26
C SER A 20 6.64 -15.27 5.23
N ALA A 21 6.27 -15.90 4.11
CA ALA A 21 5.01 -16.62 3.96
C ALA A 21 4.76 -17.70 5.04
N ILE A 22 5.81 -18.04 5.80
CA ILE A 22 5.78 -18.97 6.92
C ILE A 22 5.13 -18.34 8.17
N TYR A 23 5.23 -17.02 8.36
CA TYR A 23 4.63 -16.31 9.50
C TYR A 23 3.19 -15.80 9.25
N HIS A 24 2.70 -15.97 8.01
CA HIS A 24 1.37 -15.50 7.55
C HIS A 24 0.32 -16.62 7.50
N GLN A 25 0.64 -17.83 8.00
CA GLN A 25 -0.21 -19.03 7.78
C GLN A 25 -1.55 -19.03 8.53
N ASP A 26 -1.73 -18.18 9.54
CA ASP A 26 -2.90 -18.19 10.43
C ASP A 26 -3.55 -16.80 10.63
N ARG A 27 -3.28 -15.82 9.77
CA ARG A 27 -3.88 -14.49 9.88
C ARG A 27 -4.81 -14.20 8.70
N THR A 28 -5.95 -13.59 9.01
CA THR A 28 -6.89 -13.15 7.99
C THR A 28 -6.35 -11.91 7.26
N ILE A 29 -6.77 -11.70 6.01
CA ILE A 29 -6.39 -10.51 5.22
C ILE A 29 -6.67 -9.19 5.96
N LEU A 30 -7.69 -9.17 6.84
CA LEU A 30 -8.01 -8.03 7.68
C LEU A 30 -7.01 -7.81 8.83
N GLU A 31 -6.44 -8.87 9.39
CA GLU A 31 -5.40 -8.82 10.42
C GLU A 31 -4.02 -8.50 9.81
N GLU A 32 -3.85 -8.71 8.50
CA GLU A 32 -2.66 -8.36 7.72
C GLU A 32 -2.84 -7.08 6.89
N CYS A 33 -3.92 -6.34 7.14
CA CYS A 33 -4.27 -5.13 6.38
C CYS A 33 -3.22 -4.01 6.48
N ASP A 34 -2.34 -4.12 7.47
CA ASP A 34 -1.22 -3.21 7.75
C ASP A 34 0.06 -3.53 6.94
N THR A 35 -0.07 -4.33 5.89
CA THR A 35 1.05 -4.65 5.00
C THR A 35 1.17 -3.59 3.91
N ASN A 36 2.39 -3.06 3.77
CA ASN A 36 2.79 -2.16 2.70
C ASN A 36 2.37 -2.67 1.30
N MET A 37 2.25 -4.01 1.14
CA MET A 37 1.76 -4.65 -0.07
C MET A 37 0.30 -4.28 -0.42
N LEU A 38 -0.64 -4.26 0.52
CA LEU A 38 -2.03 -3.91 0.22
C LEU A 38 -2.16 -2.44 -0.16
N VAL A 39 -1.40 -1.57 0.50
CA VAL A 39 -1.29 -0.15 0.16
C VAL A 39 -0.66 0.02 -1.23
N GLU A 40 0.37 -0.74 -1.56
CA GLU A 40 1.02 -0.73 -2.88
C GLU A 40 0.10 -1.24 -3.99
N VAL A 41 -0.59 -2.37 -3.77
CA VAL A 41 -1.59 -2.92 -4.70
C VAL A 41 -2.71 -1.91 -4.92
N TRP A 42 -3.21 -1.29 -3.85
CA TRP A 42 -4.20 -0.21 -3.94
C TRP A 42 -3.68 0.97 -4.75
N HIS A 43 -2.45 1.41 -4.48
CA HIS A 43 -1.83 2.52 -5.20
C HIS A 43 -1.63 2.20 -6.69
N HIS A 44 -1.25 0.96 -7.02
CA HIS A 44 -1.15 0.49 -8.41
C HIS A 44 -2.51 0.49 -9.11
N LEU A 45 -3.56 -0.01 -8.45
CA LEU A 45 -4.92 0.03 -8.98
C LEU A 45 -5.42 1.46 -9.17
N LEU A 46 -5.22 2.33 -8.16
CA LEU A 46 -5.60 3.73 -8.21
C LEU A 46 -4.91 4.46 -9.37
N LYS A 47 -3.62 4.24 -9.55
CA LYS A 47 -2.85 4.88 -10.62
C LYS A 47 -3.21 4.32 -12.00
N GLY A 48 -3.33 3.00 -12.12
CA GLY A 48 -3.52 2.32 -13.41
C GLY A 48 -4.96 2.39 -13.90
N HIS A 49 -5.92 2.02 -13.04
CA HIS A 49 -7.32 1.86 -13.41
C HIS A 49 -8.09 3.19 -13.32
N PHE A 50 -7.98 3.90 -12.19
CA PHE A 50 -8.75 5.13 -11.94
C PHE A 50 -8.00 6.41 -12.37
N GLY A 51 -6.67 6.39 -12.32
CA GLY A 51 -5.79 7.52 -12.61
C GLY A 51 -5.32 7.61 -14.07
N GLU A 52 -5.73 6.68 -14.93
CA GLU A 52 -5.34 6.59 -16.36
C GLU A 52 -3.82 6.61 -16.59
N GLY A 53 -3.03 6.16 -15.61
CA GLY A 53 -1.57 6.20 -15.68
C GLY A 53 -0.93 7.59 -15.58
N LYS A 54 -1.72 8.67 -15.42
CA LYS A 54 -1.18 10.04 -15.31
C LYS A 54 -0.51 10.24 -13.95
N ARG A 55 0.71 10.79 -13.98
CA ARG A 55 1.49 11.13 -12.79
C ARG A 55 1.20 12.59 -12.42
N ASN A 56 0.92 12.86 -11.14
CA ASN A 56 0.56 14.16 -10.56
C ASN A 56 -0.78 14.74 -11.05
N ARG A 57 -1.88 14.39 -10.37
CA ARG A 57 -3.17 15.11 -10.49
C ARG A 57 -3.31 16.09 -9.32
N HIS A 58 -4.11 17.13 -9.53
CA HIS A 58 -4.45 18.08 -8.49
C HIS A 58 -5.21 17.36 -7.35
N LEU A 59 -5.05 17.87 -6.12
CA LEU A 59 -5.53 17.18 -4.91
C LEU A 59 -7.05 16.98 -4.91
N ASP A 60 -7.79 17.96 -5.43
CA ASP A 60 -9.26 17.88 -5.60
C ASP A 60 -9.69 16.71 -6.50
N HIS A 61 -8.99 16.49 -7.61
CA HIS A 61 -9.26 15.41 -8.55
C HIS A 61 -8.93 14.06 -7.91
N LEU A 62 -7.87 14.00 -7.10
CA LEU A 62 -7.55 12.80 -6.34
C LEU A 62 -8.64 12.47 -5.31
N ILE A 63 -9.14 13.48 -4.57
CA ILE A 63 -10.25 13.31 -3.62
C ILE A 63 -11.51 12.83 -4.35
N TYR A 64 -11.84 13.43 -5.49
CA TYR A 64 -12.95 13.00 -6.33
C TYR A 64 -12.81 11.53 -6.77
N LEU A 65 -11.64 11.14 -7.28
CA LEU A 65 -11.38 9.75 -7.67
C LEU A 65 -11.56 8.80 -6.50
N LEU A 66 -10.99 9.12 -5.33
CA LEU A 66 -11.06 8.26 -4.15
C LEU A 66 -12.50 8.09 -3.65
N VAL A 67 -13.26 9.18 -3.51
CA VAL A 67 -14.57 9.17 -2.84
C VAL A 67 -15.70 8.82 -3.80
N VAL A 68 -15.69 9.36 -5.01
CA VAL A 68 -16.82 9.21 -5.94
C VAL A 68 -16.62 8.01 -6.86
N VAL A 69 -15.42 7.83 -7.40
CA VAL A 69 -15.18 6.79 -8.41
C VAL A 69 -14.81 5.46 -7.76
N SER A 70 -13.78 5.46 -6.92
CA SER A 70 -13.26 4.25 -6.31
C SER A 70 -14.25 3.62 -5.33
N MET A 71 -14.82 4.38 -4.39
CA MET A 71 -15.80 3.80 -3.45
C MET A 71 -17.03 3.24 -4.15
N HIS A 72 -17.55 3.93 -5.17
CA HIS A 72 -18.69 3.44 -5.94
C HIS A 72 -18.40 2.10 -6.61
N TYR A 73 -17.19 1.93 -7.16
CA TYR A 73 -16.76 0.69 -7.81
C TYR A 73 -16.67 -0.53 -6.86
N PHE A 74 -16.45 -0.33 -5.55
CA PHE A 74 -16.36 -1.43 -4.59
C PHE A 74 -17.65 -1.68 -3.83
N ILE A 75 -18.52 -0.68 -3.72
CA ILE A 75 -19.82 -0.79 -3.05
C ILE A 75 -20.89 -1.35 -3.99
N HIS A 76 -20.77 -1.11 -5.30
CA HIS A 76 -21.68 -1.60 -6.34
C HIS A 76 -20.99 -2.59 -7.27
#